data_AF-F6FW85-F1
#
_entry.id   AF-F6FW85-F1
#
_cell.length_a   1.000
_cell.length_b   1.000
_cell.length_c   1.000
_cell.angle_alpha   90.00
_cell.angle_beta   90.00
_cell.angle_gamma   90.00
#
_symmetry.space_group_name_H-M   'P 1'
#
loop_
_entity.id
_entity.type
_entity.pdbx_description
1 polymer ?
#
loop_
_entity_poly.entity_id
_entity_poly.type
_entity_poly.pdbx_seq_one_letter_code
_entity_poly.pdbx_strand_id
1 'polypeptide(L)'
;MPPNLGPRCGAVNGRVSVRADPEQVWELLEEEAEPPAVADALAGTTVDGLRTRFDPAALARAEIYPEIWDESDVFEAYLAPAFERLRSLYAHAAARGDWVLQAIV
;
A
#
# COMPACT_ATOMS: atom_id res chain seq x y z
N MET A 1 -17.99 -7.12 -13.22
CA MET A 1 -16.55 -7.22 -13.49
C MET A 1 -15.86 -6.28 -12.51
N PRO A 2 -14.99 -6.76 -11.60
CA PRO A 2 -14.32 -5.85 -10.68
C PRO A 2 -13.42 -4.89 -11.48
N PRO A 3 -13.27 -3.64 -11.03
CA PRO A 3 -12.43 -2.67 -11.73
C PRO A 3 -10.99 -3.16 -11.75
N ASN A 4 -10.34 -3.06 -12.92
CA ASN A 4 -8.92 -3.33 -13.09
C ASN A 4 -8.13 -2.25 -12.32
N LEU A 5 -7.79 -2.57 -11.09
CA LEU A 5 -6.92 -1.78 -10.24
C LEU A 5 -5.50 -1.89 -10.81
N GLY A 6 -5.03 -0.80 -11.45
CA GLY A 6 -3.73 -0.77 -12.12
C GLY A 6 -2.56 -1.15 -11.21
N PRO A 7 -1.34 -1.30 -11.76
CA PRO A 7 -0.19 -1.90 -11.06
C PRO A 7 0.19 -1.23 -9.73
N ARG A 8 -0.20 0.03 -9.49
CA ARG A 8 0.03 0.76 -8.24
C ARG A 8 -0.93 0.37 -7.12
N CYS A 9 -2.14 -0.07 -7.44
CA CYS A 9 -3.11 -0.52 -6.44
C CYS A 9 -2.75 -1.92 -5.89
N GLY A 10 -2.13 -2.77 -6.71
CA GLY A 10 -1.64 -4.09 -6.27
C GLY A 10 -0.55 -4.03 -5.20
N ALA A 11 0.23 -2.94 -5.15
CA ALA A 11 1.24 -2.74 -4.11
C ALA A 11 0.65 -2.44 -2.72
N VAL A 12 -0.63 -2.08 -2.66
CA VAL A 12 -1.30 -1.67 -1.41
C VAL A 12 -2.40 -2.65 -1.01
N ASN A 13 -3.09 -3.30 -1.96
CA ASN A 13 -4.23 -4.19 -1.67
C ASN A 13 -3.94 -5.66 -2.02
N GLY A 14 -2.76 -5.96 -2.55
CA GLY A 14 -2.47 -7.28 -3.10
C GLY A 14 -3.20 -7.55 -4.40
N ARG A 15 -2.90 -8.71 -4.99
CA ARG A 15 -3.49 -9.16 -6.26
C ARG A 15 -4.34 -10.41 -6.12
N VAL A 16 -4.24 -11.14 -5.00
CA VAL A 16 -4.96 -12.40 -4.78
C VAL A 16 -5.60 -12.46 -3.39
N SER A 17 -6.90 -12.23 -3.28
CA SER A 17 -7.61 -12.42 -2.01
C SER A 17 -7.65 -13.90 -1.63
N VAL A 18 -7.24 -14.26 -0.41
CA VAL A 18 -7.33 -15.63 0.11
C VAL A 18 -8.17 -15.65 1.36
N ARG A 19 -9.43 -16.05 1.20
CA ARG A 19 -10.38 -16.13 2.30
C ARG A 19 -10.09 -17.36 3.17
N ALA A 20 -9.65 -17.15 4.41
CA ALA A 20 -9.51 -18.24 5.38
C ALA A 20 -10.76 -18.42 6.27
N ASP A 21 -11.62 -17.40 6.43
CA ASP A 21 -12.80 -17.43 7.31
C ASP A 21 -13.96 -16.55 6.74
N PRO A 22 -15.24 -16.91 6.90
CA PRO A 22 -16.36 -16.02 6.61
C PRO A 22 -16.38 -14.71 7.42
N GLU A 23 -15.80 -14.67 8.62
CA GLU A 23 -15.78 -13.51 9.53
C GLU A 23 -14.46 -12.71 9.51
N GLN A 24 -13.37 -13.28 8.99
CA GLN A 24 -12.07 -12.60 8.83
C GLN A 24 -11.57 -12.71 7.39
N VAL A 25 -11.45 -11.56 6.73
CA VAL A 25 -10.88 -11.47 5.37
C VAL A 25 -9.37 -11.33 5.50
N TRP A 26 -8.65 -12.37 5.11
CA TRP A 26 -7.21 -12.30 4.90
C TRP A 26 -6.98 -11.98 3.42
N GLU A 27 -6.25 -10.92 3.10
CA GLU A 27 -5.89 -10.62 1.71
C GLU A 27 -4.43 -11.01 1.49
N LEU A 28 -4.21 -12.15 0.84
CA LEU A 28 -2.86 -12.55 0.46
C LEU A 28 -2.32 -11.53 -0.53
N LEU A 29 -1.11 -11.03 -0.27
CA LEU A 29 -0.55 -10.00 -1.13
C LEU A 29 -0.29 -10.60 -2.51
N GLU A 30 0.38 -11.75 -2.68
CA GLU A 30 0.69 -12.30 -4.02
C GLU A 30 0.94 -13.84 -4.04
N GLU A 31 0.62 -14.48 -5.18
CA GLU A 31 1.47 -15.54 -5.75
C GLU A 31 2.21 -14.94 -6.96
N GLU A 32 3.53 -15.15 -7.02
CA GLU A 32 4.43 -14.91 -8.17
C GLU A 32 4.58 -13.49 -8.75
N ALA A 33 4.27 -12.42 -8.02
CA ALA A 33 4.99 -11.17 -8.23
C ALA A 33 6.16 -11.15 -7.24
N GLU A 34 7.35 -11.31 -7.79
CA GLU A 34 8.58 -11.31 -7.01
C GLU A 34 8.63 -10.02 -6.18
N PRO A 35 8.78 -10.09 -4.84
CA PRO A 35 9.03 -8.94 -3.99
C PRO A 35 10.03 -7.92 -4.57
N PRO A 36 11.06 -8.33 -5.36
CA PRO A 36 11.85 -7.45 -6.22
C PRO A 36 11.07 -6.46 -7.11
N ALA A 37 10.05 -6.91 -7.86
CA ALA A 37 9.30 -6.05 -8.77
C ALA A 37 8.49 -4.98 -8.04
N VAL A 38 7.92 -5.33 -6.87
CA VAL A 38 7.22 -4.38 -6.01
C VAL A 38 8.21 -3.44 -5.33
N ALA A 39 9.34 -3.96 -4.86
CA ALA A 39 10.42 -3.16 -4.30
C ALA A 39 10.95 -2.13 -5.31
N ASP A 40 11.14 -2.51 -6.58
CA ASP A 40 11.56 -1.61 -7.65
C ASP A 40 10.51 -0.52 -7.96
N ALA A 41 9.23 -0.90 -8.03
CA ALA A 41 8.13 0.05 -8.24
C ALA A 41 8.04 1.07 -7.08
N LEU A 42 8.22 0.60 -5.84
CA LEU A 42 8.26 1.42 -4.64
C LEU A 42 9.55 2.24 -4.53
N ALA A 43 10.69 1.74 -5.04
CA ALA A 43 11.95 2.46 -5.07
C ALA A 43 11.86 3.70 -5.99
N GLY A 44 11.11 3.59 -7.09
CA GLY A 44 10.85 4.70 -8.01
C GLY A 44 9.98 5.84 -7.46
N THR A 45 9.38 5.68 -6.28
CA THR A 45 8.56 6.71 -5.62
C THR A 45 9.21 7.13 -4.30
N THR A 46 9.66 8.39 -4.20
CA THR A 46 10.22 8.97 -2.97
C THR A 46 9.13 9.63 -2.13
N VAL A 47 9.37 9.83 -0.83
CA VAL A 47 8.49 10.63 0.04
C VAL A 47 8.27 12.03 -0.54
N ASP A 48 9.30 12.68 -1.09
CA ASP A 48 9.16 13.99 -1.71
C ASP A 48 8.29 13.95 -2.99
N GLY A 49 8.43 12.89 -3.79
CA GLY A 49 7.60 12.65 -4.95
C GLY A 49 6.14 12.34 -4.57
N LEU A 50 5.92 11.67 -3.44
CA LEU A 50 4.60 11.45 -2.86
C LEU A 50 4.02 12.76 -2.33
N ARG A 51 4.80 13.57 -1.62
CA ARG A 51 4.41 14.89 -1.07
C ARG A 51 3.94 15.84 -2.16
N THR A 52 4.64 15.85 -3.30
CA THR A 52 4.29 16.69 -4.46
C THR A 52 2.93 16.31 -5.07
N ARG A 53 2.47 15.08 -4.89
CA ARG A 53 1.19 14.58 -5.42
C ARG A 53 0.09 14.49 -4.36
N PHE A 54 0.40 14.79 -3.11
CA PHE A 54 -0.54 14.69 -2.00
C PHE A 54 -1.57 15.83 -2.07
N ASP A 55 -2.85 15.46 -2.18
CA ASP A 55 -3.99 16.38 -2.15
C ASP A 55 -4.96 15.92 -1.04
N PRO A 56 -4.86 16.50 0.17
CA PRO A 56 -5.72 16.12 1.30
C PRO A 56 -7.20 16.36 1.01
N ALA A 57 -7.53 17.41 0.25
CA ALA A 57 -8.89 17.75 -0.10
C ALA A 57 -9.48 16.77 -1.13
N ALA A 58 -8.66 16.24 -2.06
CA ALA A 58 -9.10 15.15 -2.94
C ALA A 58 -9.36 13.86 -2.17
N LEU A 59 -8.50 13.51 -1.20
CA LEU A 59 -8.66 12.30 -0.38
C LEU A 59 -9.90 12.38 0.51
N ALA A 60 -10.13 13.52 1.17
CA ALA A 60 -11.33 13.77 1.97
C ALA A 60 -12.61 13.69 1.13
N ARG A 61 -12.64 14.36 -0.04
CA ARG A 61 -13.80 14.30 -0.96
C ARG A 61 -14.10 12.92 -1.52
N ALA A 62 -13.08 12.06 -1.59
CA ALA A 62 -13.23 10.69 -2.03
C ALA A 62 -13.57 9.72 -0.89
N GLU A 63 -13.81 10.25 0.33
CA GLU A 63 -14.18 9.47 1.53
C GLU A 63 -13.20 8.30 1.79
N ILE A 64 -11.91 8.58 1.58
CA ILE A 64 -10.86 7.57 1.78
C ILE A 64 -10.67 7.37 3.29
N TYR A 65 -10.76 6.13 3.76
CA TYR A 65 -10.40 5.77 5.14
C TYR A 65 -8.93 6.17 5.43
N PRO A 66 -8.57 6.73 6.61
CA PRO A 66 -9.36 6.80 7.84
C PRO A 66 -10.10 8.13 8.08
N GLU A 67 -10.43 8.88 7.02
CA GLU A 67 -11.15 10.16 7.12
C GLU A 67 -10.40 11.29 7.86
N ILE A 68 -9.10 11.12 8.16
CA ILE A 68 -8.25 12.11 8.84
C ILE A 68 -7.58 13.14 7.90
N TRP A 69 -7.97 13.16 6.62
CA TRP A 69 -7.18 13.85 5.58
C TRP A 69 -7.19 15.37 5.70
N ASP A 70 -8.11 15.95 6.47
CA ASP A 70 -8.18 17.39 6.76
C ASP A 70 -7.27 17.83 7.91
N GLU A 71 -6.62 16.90 8.61
CA GLU A 71 -5.63 17.20 9.66
C GLU A 71 -4.36 17.82 9.05
N SER A 72 -3.87 18.91 9.66
CA SER A 72 -2.82 19.74 9.09
C SER A 72 -1.46 19.06 8.91
N ASP A 73 -1.17 18.05 9.73
CA ASP A 73 0.09 17.31 9.75
C ASP A 73 -0.04 15.85 9.27
N VAL A 74 -1.21 15.45 8.73
CA VAL A 74 -1.50 14.07 8.31
C VAL A 74 -0.44 13.48 7.37
N PHE A 75 0.16 14.31 6.51
CA PHE A 75 1.21 13.81 5.62
C PHE A 75 2.46 13.38 6.41
N GLU A 76 2.94 14.22 7.32
CA GLU A 76 4.17 13.98 8.08
C GLU A 76 3.95 13.00 9.23
N ALA A 77 2.80 13.06 9.89
CA ALA A 77 2.47 12.23 11.04
C ALA A 77 1.98 10.83 10.67
N TYR A 78 1.31 10.67 9.52
CA TYR A 78 0.65 9.43 9.14
C TYR A 78 1.17 8.84 7.82
N LEU A 79 1.04 9.58 6.71
CA LEU A 79 1.26 9.02 5.37
C LEU A 79 2.73 8.72 5.07
N ALA A 80 3.64 9.68 5.29
CA ALA A 80 5.05 9.51 5.00
C ALA A 80 5.71 8.39 5.84
N PRO A 81 5.47 8.30 7.18
CA PRO A 81 5.99 7.20 7.98
C PRO A 81 5.40 5.83 7.60
N ALA A 82 4.14 5.77 7.18
CA ALA A 82 3.53 4.53 6.68
C ALA A 82 4.17 4.09 5.36
N PHE A 83 4.37 5.02 4.42
CA PHE A 83 4.97 4.75 3.13
C PHE A 83 6.43 4.26 3.25
N GLU A 84 7.26 4.90 4.10
CA GLU A 84 8.64 4.44 4.31
C GLU A 84 8.71 3.05 4.95
N ARG A 85 7.80 2.73 5.88
CA ARG A 85 7.70 1.37 6.44
C ARG A 85 7.35 0.34 5.36
N LEU A 86 6.43 0.66 4.46
CA LEU A 86 6.05 -0.20 3.34
C LEU A 86 7.23 -0.44 2.39
N ARG A 87 7.96 0.61 2.00
CA ARG A 87 9.17 0.49 1.17
C ARG A 87 10.21 -0.41 1.82
N SER A 88 10.46 -0.19 3.11
CA SER A 88 11.41 -0.97 3.88
C SER A 88 11.00 -2.46 3.96
N LEU A 89 9.72 -2.74 4.18
CA LEU A 89 9.19 -4.11 4.23
C LEU A 89 9.46 -4.86 2.92
N TYR A 90 9.10 -4.27 1.77
CA TYR A 90 9.32 -4.91 0.48
C TYR A 90 10.80 -5.03 0.11
N ALA A 91 11.63 -4.04 0.44
CA ALA A 91 13.07 -4.12 0.23
C ALA A 91 13.70 -5.27 1.04
N HIS A 92 13.28 -5.45 2.30
CA HIS A 92 13.75 -6.56 3.13
C HIS A 92 13.26 -7.92 2.61
N ALA A 93 11.98 -8.01 2.22
CA ALA A 93 11.42 -9.24 1.67
C ALA A 93 12.14 -9.65 0.37
N ALA A 94 12.38 -8.69 -0.53
CA ALA A 94 13.11 -8.91 -1.77
C ALA A 94 14.56 -9.37 -1.55
N ALA A 95 15.28 -8.76 -0.60
CA ALA A 95 16.64 -9.13 -0.29
C ALA A 95 16.78 -10.56 0.30
N ARG A 96 15.69 -11.10 0.87
CA ARG A 96 15.68 -12.37 1.59
C ARG A 96 14.94 -13.49 0.84
N GLY A 97 14.21 -13.16 -0.23
CA GLY A 97 13.30 -14.08 -0.91
C GLY A 97 12.08 -14.44 -0.05
N ASP A 98 11.69 -13.55 0.88
CA ASP A 98 10.54 -13.76 1.77
C ASP A 98 9.23 -13.33 1.08
N TRP A 99 8.14 -13.97 1.46
CA TRP A 99 6.79 -13.59 1.05
C TRP A 99 6.25 -12.46 1.94
N VAL A 100 5.43 -11.57 1.39
CA VAL A 100 4.72 -10.53 2.15
C VAL A 100 3.24 -10.89 2.25
N LEU A 101 2.65 -10.73 3.43
CA LEU A 101 1.23 -10.95 3.69
C LEU A 101 0.60 -9.67 4.23
N GLN A 102 -0.59 -9.32 3.73
CA GLN A 102 -1.39 -8.22 4.26
C GLN A 102 -2.60 -8.76 5.01
N ALA A 103 -2.95 -8.10 6.09
CA ALA A 103 -4.20 -8.33 6.79
C ALA A 103 -4.82 -6.96 7.06
N ILE A 104 -6.05 -6.77 6.56
CA ILE A 104 -6.90 -5.63 6.90
C ILE A 104 -7.99 -6.21 7.80
N VAL A 105 -7.98 -5.85 9.07
CA VAL A 105 -8.89 -6.37 10.11
C VAL A 105 -9.83 -5.29 10.63
#